data_AF-A0A9W4SVC2-F1
#
_entry.id   AF-A0A9W4SVC2-F1
#
_cell.length_a   1.000
_cell.length_b   1.000
_cell.length_c   1.000
_cell.angle_alpha   90.00
_cell.angle_beta   90.00
_cell.angle_gamma   90.00
#
_symmetry.space_group_name_H-M   'P 1'
#
loop_
_entity.id
_entity.type
_entity.pdbx_description
1 polymer ?
#
loop_
_entity_poly.entity_id
_entity_poly.type
_entity_poly.pdbx_seq_one_letter_code
_entity_poly.pdbx_strand_id
1 'polypeptide(L)'
;MIKYIRQRYLNYQSNQNLVINSALDRKRKIILDHILITLPDSSTRLLIEPDTVKSAAINHFQNLAVLNNYYESKVIPEEWQHQYASKENINHFIFDTLMNSLSKDEWTNILHNLPNGKASDHLEF
;
A
#
# COMPACT_ATOMS: atom_id res chain seq x y z
N MET A 1 17.23 -32.00 6.47
CA MET A 1 16.33 -31.54 5.39
C MET A 1 15.03 -32.37 5.30
N ILE A 2 15.11 -33.71 5.19
CA ILE A 2 13.93 -34.61 5.05
C ILE A 2 12.92 -34.52 6.21
N LYS A 3 13.39 -34.31 7.46
CA LYS A 3 12.53 -34.18 8.65
C LYS A 3 11.51 -33.04 8.55
N TYR A 4 11.92 -31.88 8.04
CA TYR A 4 11.05 -30.70 7.95
C TYR A 4 10.01 -30.80 6.82
N ILE A 5 10.36 -31.51 5.74
CA ILE A 5 9.44 -31.80 4.64
C ILE A 5 8.35 -32.76 5.13
N ARG A 6 8.73 -33.84 5.84
CA ARG A 6 7.79 -34.80 6.43
C ARG A 6 6.86 -34.13 7.46
N GLN A 7 7.39 -33.27 8.32
CA GLN A 7 6.57 -32.52 9.27
C GLN A 7 5.57 -31.59 8.58
N ARG A 8 5.96 -30.92 7.49
CA ARG A 8 5.06 -30.06 6.71
C ARG A 8 3.94 -30.87 6.05
N TYR A 9 4.24 -32.06 5.54
CA TYR A 9 3.24 -32.97 4.98
C TYR A 9 2.23 -33.44 6.02
N LEU A 10 2.71 -33.82 7.21
CA LEU A 10 1.83 -34.22 8.32
C LEU A 10 0.95 -33.05 8.77
N ASN A 11 1.52 -31.85 8.94
CA ASN A 11 0.77 -30.65 9.29
C ASN A 11 -0.29 -30.33 8.22
N TYR A 12 0.01 -30.54 6.93
CA TYR A 12 -0.97 -30.33 5.85
C TYR A 12 -2.16 -31.30 5.94
N GLN A 13 -1.92 -32.56 6.29
CA GLN A 13 -2.99 -33.55 6.47
C GLN A 13 -3.79 -33.36 7.75
N SER A 14 -3.12 -33.03 8.86
CA SER A 14 -3.76 -33.00 10.18
C SER A 14 -4.37 -31.64 10.51
N ASN A 15 -3.74 -30.53 10.11
CA ASN A 15 -4.20 -29.19 10.42
C ASN A 15 -3.54 -28.13 9.51
N GLN A 16 -4.24 -27.74 8.44
CA GLN A 16 -3.76 -26.76 7.47
C GLN A 16 -3.44 -25.38 8.07
N ASN A 17 -4.08 -24.98 9.18
CA ASN A 17 -3.77 -23.72 9.86
C ASN A 17 -2.31 -23.68 10.34
N LEU A 18 -1.71 -24.81 10.72
CA LEU A 18 -0.30 -24.86 11.10
C LEU A 18 0.63 -24.56 9.91
N VAL A 19 0.23 -24.94 8.69
CA VAL A 19 0.99 -24.64 7.48
C VAL A 19 0.89 -23.14 7.15
N ILE A 20 -0.31 -22.57 7.26
CA ILE A 20 -0.56 -21.15 7.02
C ILE A 20 0.19 -20.31 8.05
N ASN A 21 0.02 -20.59 9.35
CA ASN A 21 0.70 -19.89 10.43
C ASN A 21 2.23 -19.99 10.28
N SER A 22 2.77 -21.17 9.98
CA SER A 22 4.21 -21.31 9.71
C SER A 22 4.68 -20.53 8.47
N ALA A 23 3.83 -20.36 7.46
CA ALA A 23 4.16 -19.59 6.25
C ALA A 23 4.05 -18.07 6.46
N LEU A 24 3.17 -17.64 7.36
CA LEU A 24 2.94 -16.23 7.73
C LEU A 24 3.94 -15.74 8.79
N ASP A 25 4.28 -16.59 9.76
CA ASP A 25 5.20 -16.28 10.87
C ASP A 25 6.68 -16.26 10.43
N ARG A 26 6.96 -16.65 9.18
CA ARG A 26 8.27 -16.49 8.57
C ARG A 26 8.50 -15.02 8.24
N LYS A 27 9.50 -14.41 8.89
CA LYS A 27 10.10 -13.16 8.41
C LYS A 27 10.64 -13.37 7.01
N ARG A 28 9.94 -12.83 6.01
CA ARG A 28 10.39 -12.86 4.60
C ARG A 28 11.30 -11.66 4.39
N LYS A 29 12.56 -11.92 4.06
CA LYS A 29 13.50 -10.89 3.59
C LYS A 29 13.68 -11.09 2.10
N ILE A 30 13.35 -10.08 1.31
CA ILE A 30 13.71 -10.01 -0.10
C ILE A 30 15.04 -9.25 -0.14
N ILE A 31 16.06 -9.87 -0.74
CA ILE A 31 17.33 -9.22 -1.01
C ILE A 31 17.32 -8.89 -2.50
N LEU A 32 17.37 -7.60 -2.81
CA LEU A 32 17.50 -7.13 -4.18
C LEU A 32 18.98 -6.83 -4.42
N ASP A 33 19.68 -7.79 -5.02
CA ASP A 33 21.12 -7.76 -5.28
C ASP A 33 21.45 -7.68 -6.77
N HIS A 34 20.48 -7.96 -7.64
CA HIS A 34 20.63 -7.90 -9.09
C HIS A 34 19.44 -7.22 -9.74
N ILE A 35 19.70 -6.31 -10.69
CA ILE A 35 18.66 -5.66 -11.49
C ILE A 35 19.05 -5.73 -12.96
N LEU A 36 18.13 -6.18 -13.80
CA LEU A 36 18.26 -6.11 -15.25
C LEU A 36 17.65 -4.79 -15.75
N ILE A 37 18.45 -3.97 -16.41
CA ILE A 37 17.98 -2.72 -17.04
C ILE A 37 18.02 -2.84 -18.56
N THR A 38 17.09 -2.17 -19.23
CA THR A 38 17.08 -2.03 -20.70
C THR A 38 17.73 -0.70 -21.07
N LEU A 39 18.70 -0.75 -21.97
CA LEU A 39 19.40 0.41 -22.49
C LEU A 39 18.69 1.00 -23.72
N PRO A 40 18.98 2.25 -24.13
CA PRO A 40 18.32 2.90 -25.26
C PRO A 40 18.50 2.16 -26.60
N ASP A 41 19.56 1.37 -26.73
CA ASP A 41 19.86 0.53 -27.90
C ASP A 41 19.12 -0.83 -27.88
N SER A 42 18.13 -1.00 -26.99
CA SER A 42 17.39 -2.24 -26.75
C SER A 42 18.23 -3.41 -26.23
N SER A 43 19.49 -3.17 -25.86
CA SER A 43 20.30 -4.17 -25.15
C SER A 43 19.92 -4.21 -23.67
N THR A 44 20.25 -5.31 -23.00
CA THR A 44 20.02 -5.47 -21.55
C THR A 44 21.34 -5.53 -20.81
N ARG A 45 21.37 -4.93 -19.62
CA ARG A 45 22.54 -4.93 -18.74
C ARG A 45 22.14 -5.37 -17.34
N LEU A 46 22.92 -6.31 -16.78
CA LEU A 46 22.79 -6.75 -15.39
C LEU A 46 23.61 -5.83 -14.48
N LEU A 47 22.94 -5.25 -13.48
CA LEU A 47 23.55 -4.49 -12.40
C LEU A 47 23.69 -5.40 -11.18
N ILE A 48 24.88 -5.39 -10.57
CA ILE A 48 25.26 -6.22 -9.42
C ILE A 48 25.80 -5.36 -8.28
N GLU A 49 26.47 -4.25 -8.62
CA GLU A 49 27.09 -3.36 -7.63
C GLU A 49 26.00 -2.71 -6.75
N PRO A 50 26.10 -2.80 -5.41
CA PRO A 50 25.04 -2.38 -4.50
C PRO A 50 24.51 -0.96 -4.72
N ASP A 51 25.41 0.00 -4.99
CA ASP A 51 25.02 1.39 -5.24
C ASP A 51 24.26 1.56 -6.56
N THR A 52 24.65 0.81 -7.59
CA THR A 52 23.98 0.82 -8.89
C THR A 52 22.62 0.14 -8.85
N VAL A 53 22.51 -0.95 -8.08
CA VAL A 53 21.23 -1.65 -7.83
C VAL A 53 20.28 -0.74 -7.06
N LYS A 54 20.78 -0.07 -6.02
CA LYS A 54 19.97 0.86 -5.23
C LYS A 54 19.47 2.04 -6.07
N SER A 55 20.34 2.67 -6.85
CA SER A 55 19.97 3.82 -7.68
C SER A 55 18.98 3.42 -8.79
N ALA A 56 19.19 2.28 -9.44
CA ALA A 56 18.27 1.75 -10.45
C ALA A 56 16.89 1.40 -9.86
N ALA A 57 16.85 0.79 -8.67
CA ALA A 57 15.59 0.50 -7.98
C ALA A 57 14.82 1.78 -7.64
N ILE A 58 15.51 2.78 -7.07
CA ILE A 58 14.91 4.08 -6.73
C ILE A 58 14.34 4.72 -7.99
N ASN A 59 15.14 4.80 -9.06
CA ASN A 59 14.70 5.39 -10.33
C ASN A 59 13.47 4.67 -10.91
N HIS A 60 13.48 3.33 -10.91
CA HIS A 60 12.35 2.53 -11.37
C HIS A 60 11.07 2.87 -10.59
N PHE A 61 11.08 2.74 -9.27
CA PHE A 61 9.86 2.94 -8.47
C PHE A 61 9.38 4.39 -8.38
N GLN A 62 10.29 5.37 -8.47
CA GLN A 62 9.91 6.78 -8.54
C GLN A 62 9.24 7.12 -9.87
N ASN A 63 9.74 6.58 -10.99
CA ASN A 63 9.22 6.89 -12.31
C ASN A 63 8.06 5.98 -12.73
N LEU A 64 7.87 4.83 -12.08
CA LEU A 64 6.72 3.95 -12.30
C LEU A 64 5.38 4.67 -12.05
N ALA A 65 5.29 5.49 -11.01
CA ALA A 65 4.08 6.25 -10.71
C ALA A 65 3.81 7.37 -11.74
N VAL A 66 4.87 7.96 -12.29
CA VAL A 66 4.79 9.04 -13.30
C VAL A 66 4.50 8.48 -14.69
N LEU A 67 4.99 7.28 -15.02
CA LEU A 67 4.59 6.54 -16.22
C LEU A 67 3.10 6.19 -16.20
N ASN A 68 2.52 6.06 -15.00
CA ASN A 68 1.08 5.97 -14.78
C ASN A 68 0.41 7.35 -14.66
N ASN A 69 0.85 8.34 -15.43
CA ASN A 69 0.00 9.45 -15.92
C ASN A 69 -1.10 8.89 -16.85
N TYR A 70 -1.80 7.86 -16.37
CA TYR A 70 -3.03 7.33 -16.91
C TYR A 70 -4.14 8.31 -16.52
N TYR A 71 -4.07 9.51 -17.09
CA TYR A 71 -5.25 10.33 -17.34
C TYR A 71 -6.09 9.73 -18.48
N GLU A 72 -5.78 8.50 -18.91
CA GLU A 72 -6.74 7.70 -19.66
C GLU A 72 -7.94 7.49 -18.75
N SER A 73 -9.07 8.05 -19.16
CA SER A 73 -10.38 7.73 -18.62
C SER A 73 -10.54 6.21 -18.60
N LYS A 74 -10.29 5.59 -17.45
CA LYS A 74 -10.54 4.16 -17.27
C LYS A 74 -12.04 3.98 -17.31
N VAL A 75 -12.53 3.41 -18.41
CA VAL A 75 -13.93 3.05 -18.55
C VAL A 75 -14.24 1.99 -17.50
N ILE A 76 -15.25 2.25 -16.68
CA ILE A 76 -15.73 1.27 -15.69
C ILE A 76 -16.29 0.07 -16.48
N PRO A 77 -15.81 -1.16 -16.23
CA PRO A 77 -16.35 -2.35 -16.88
C PRO A 77 -17.86 -2.47 -16.66
N GLU A 78 -18.57 -3.04 -17.63
CA GLU A 78 -20.03 -3.10 -17.63
C GLU A 78 -20.61 -3.72 -16.35
N GLU A 79 -19.98 -4.79 -15.85
CA GLU A 79 -20.39 -5.48 -14.64
C GLU A 79 -20.33 -4.60 -13.37
N TRP A 80 -19.55 -3.51 -13.39
CA TRP A 80 -19.36 -2.60 -12.28
C TRP A 80 -20.12 -1.29 -12.43
N GLN A 81 -20.67 -0.96 -13.62
CA GLN A 81 -21.32 0.33 -13.87
C GLN A 81 -22.46 0.61 -12.90
N HIS A 82 -23.31 -0.39 -12.63
CA HIS A 82 -24.42 -0.24 -11.69
C HIS A 82 -23.92 0.00 -10.24
N GLN A 83 -22.85 -0.68 -9.83
CA GLN A 83 -22.31 -0.58 -8.48
C GLN A 83 -21.67 0.80 -8.19
N TYR A 84 -21.06 1.40 -9.21
CA TYR A 84 -20.38 2.70 -9.11
C TYR A 84 -21.22 3.86 -9.67
N ALA A 85 -22.48 3.63 -10.05
CA ALA A 85 -23.39 4.68 -10.43
C ALA A 85 -23.59 5.68 -9.27
N SER A 86 -23.73 6.97 -9.59
CA SER A 86 -24.03 7.99 -8.58
C SER A 86 -25.33 7.65 -7.88
N LYS A 87 -25.34 7.74 -6.55
CA LYS A 87 -26.55 7.49 -5.78
C LYS A 87 -27.31 8.80 -5.60
N GLU A 88 -28.58 8.82 -5.98
CA GLU A 88 -29.44 10.01 -5.90
C GLU A 88 -29.59 10.57 -4.48
N ASN A 89 -29.43 9.73 -3.46
CA ASN A 89 -29.54 10.13 -2.07
C ASN A 89 -28.24 10.71 -1.47
N ILE A 90 -27.14 10.74 -2.24
CA ILE A 90 -25.87 11.33 -1.80
C ILE A 90 -25.79 12.74 -2.37
N ASN A 91 -25.68 13.73 -1.49
CA ASN A 91 -25.44 15.11 -1.89
C ASN A 91 -24.06 15.22 -2.56
N HIS A 92 -24.01 15.77 -3.77
CA HIS A 92 -22.77 15.94 -4.53
C HIS A 92 -21.75 16.87 -3.85
N PHE A 93 -22.20 17.78 -2.99
CA PHE A 93 -21.36 18.79 -2.35
C PHE A 93 -20.72 18.32 -1.03
N ILE A 94 -20.87 17.04 -0.64
CA ILE A 94 -20.32 16.55 0.66
C ILE A 94 -18.79 16.59 0.73
N PHE A 95 -18.10 16.68 -0.41
CA PHE A 95 -16.64 16.72 -0.49
C PHE A 95 -16.09 18.09 -0.85
N ASP A 96 -16.94 19.08 -1.14
CA ASP A 96 -16.51 20.43 -1.53
C ASP A 96 -15.65 21.10 -0.46
N THR A 97 -15.91 20.78 0.81
CA THR A 97 -15.17 21.31 1.95
C THR A 97 -13.96 20.48 2.34
N LEU A 98 -13.74 19.32 1.71
CA LEU A 98 -12.71 18.36 2.14
C LEU A 98 -11.28 18.89 2.01
N MET A 99 -11.04 19.76 1.01
CA MET A 99 -9.74 20.40 0.79
C MET A 99 -9.64 21.80 1.40
N ASN A 100 -10.70 22.29 2.04
CA ASN A 100 -10.66 23.60 2.68
C ASN A 100 -9.79 23.54 3.93
N SER A 101 -9.06 24.61 4.20
CA SER A 101 -8.39 24.77 5.48
C SER A 101 -9.43 24.94 6.59
N LEU A 102 -9.21 24.27 7.71
CA LEU A 102 -10.04 24.41 8.90
C LEU A 102 -9.97 25.84 9.43
N SER A 103 -11.13 26.44 9.68
CA SER A 103 -11.25 27.78 10.26
C SER A 103 -11.00 27.76 11.77
N LYS A 104 -10.63 28.92 12.33
CA LYS A 104 -10.44 29.08 13.78
C LYS A 104 -11.72 28.76 14.57
N ASP A 105 -12.88 29.11 14.03
CA ASP A 105 -14.17 28.91 14.69
C ASP A 105 -14.59 27.43 14.69
N GLU A 106 -14.24 26.67 13.65
CA GLU A 106 -14.42 25.22 13.65
C GLU A 106 -13.54 24.55 14.71
N TRP A 107 -12.27 24.98 14.82
CA TRP A 107 -11.37 24.49 15.87
C TRP A 107 -11.90 24.76 17.28
N THR A 108 -12.37 25.97 17.57
CA THR A 108 -12.93 26.31 18.88
C THR A 108 -14.21 25.53 19.15
N ASN A 109 -15.08 25.36 18.14
CA ASN A 109 -16.30 24.58 18.28
C ASN A 109 -16.00 23.09 18.55
N ILE A 110 -15.01 22.51 17.88
CA ILE A 110 -14.57 21.13 18.15
C ILE A 110 -14.05 21.02 19.59
N LEU A 111 -13.20 21.96 20.02
CA LEU A 111 -12.64 21.97 21.38
C LEU A 111 -13.73 22.06 22.45
N HIS A 112 -14.76 22.89 22.24
CA HIS A 112 -15.88 23.02 23.17
C HIS A 112 -16.82 21.81 23.20
N ASN A 113 -16.93 21.07 22.09
CA ASN A 113 -17.77 19.87 22.00
C ASN A 113 -17.04 18.58 22.38
N LEU A 114 -15.73 18.64 22.66
CA LEU A 114 -15.01 17.48 23.16
C LEU A 114 -15.54 17.08 24.54
N PRO A 115 -15.84 15.79 24.78
CA PRO A 115 -16.30 15.35 26.08
C PRO A 115 -15.22 15.59 27.14
N ASN A 116 -15.63 16.18 28.26
CA ASN A 116 -14.75 16.44 29.40
C ASN A 116 -14.06 15.14 29.86
N GLY A 117 -12.74 15.22 30.06
CA GLY A 117 -11.94 14.08 30.53
C GLY A 117 -11.33 13.19 29.43
N LYS A 118 -11.33 13.62 28.17
CA LYS A 118 -10.45 13.00 27.14
C LYS A 118 -9.00 13.39 27.42
N ALA A 119 -8.12 12.38 27.52
CA ALA A 119 -6.75 12.51 27.98
C ALA A 119 -5.97 13.59 27.21
N SER A 120 -5.47 14.59 27.93
CA SER A 120 -4.22 15.24 27.54
C SER A 120 -3.16 14.16 27.64
N ASP A 121 -2.50 13.84 26.54
CA ASP A 121 -1.30 13.02 26.59
C ASP A 121 -0.27 13.68 27.51
N HIS A 122 0.45 12.83 28.23
CA HIS A 122 1.45 13.21 29.23
C HIS A 122 2.74 13.62 28.50
N LEU A 123 2.87 14.92 28.18
CA LEU A 123 4.12 15.49 27.69
C LEU A 123 5.03 15.81 28.89
N GLU A 124 5.90 14.86 29.24
CA GLU A 124 7.14 15.17 29.97
C GLU A 124 8.13 15.82 29.01
N PHE A 125 8.55 17.04 29.36
CA PHE A 125 9.73 17.73 28.82
C PHE A 125 10.96 17.34 29.64
#